data_AF-A0A938HLZ9-F1
#
_entry.id   AF-A0A938HLZ9-F1
#
_cell.length_a   1.000
_cell.length_b   1.000
_cell.length_c   1.000
_cell.angle_alpha   90.00
_cell.angle_beta   90.00
_cell.angle_gamma   90.00
#
_symmetry.space_group_name_H-M   'P 1'
#
loop_
_entity.id
_entity.type
_entity.pdbx_description
1 polymer ?
#
loop_
_entity_poly.entity_id
_entity_poly.type
_entity_poly.pdbx_seq_one_letter_code
_entity_poly.pdbx_strand_id
1 'polypeptide(L)'
;MTKFDALVKQSIVHLYQWSLTSSEAEFDEKLISFLLDIGPGMCSQIFSALLEDKMIQQVSYEPMSYVITRTLIRAAEEILEAELAESKMAPASDRIVTLDDNKPARQKAVAAIQEVIAEAEKSNEFGQLFADPNERIVVLSEMKSGLAILRDEAVARYSTIKNFIADRLAMIASKIPDAVVGVLAKKAIDALEAFIKGLFS
;
A
#
# COMPACT_ATOMS: atom_id res chain seq x y z
N MET A 1 22.62 -13.03 1.23
CA MET A 1 22.30 -11.65 0.84
C MET A 1 22.88 -10.73 1.90
N THR A 2 23.73 -9.79 1.52
CA THR A 2 24.31 -8.83 2.46
C THR A 2 23.29 -7.73 2.82
N LYS A 3 23.54 -6.99 3.91
CA LYS A 3 22.71 -5.82 4.27
C LYS A 3 22.70 -4.76 3.16
N PHE A 4 23.79 -4.64 2.41
CA PHE A 4 23.90 -3.73 1.28
C PHE A 4 23.05 -4.20 0.09
N ASP A 5 23.10 -5.50 -0.26
CA ASP A 5 22.26 -6.06 -1.33
C ASP A 5 20.77 -5.86 -1.06
N ALA A 6 20.35 -5.98 0.21
CA ALA A 6 18.97 -5.73 0.63
C ALA A 6 18.55 -4.27 0.41
N LEU A 7 19.44 -3.32 0.76
CA LEU A 7 19.19 -1.89 0.54
C LEU A 7 19.14 -1.56 -0.96
N VAL A 8 20.00 -2.15 -1.79
CA VAL A 8 19.97 -1.97 -3.24
C VAL A 8 18.65 -2.48 -3.82
N LYS A 9 18.22 -3.69 -3.45
CA LYS A 9 16.90 -4.23 -3.86
C LYS A 9 15.75 -3.31 -3.45
N GLN A 10 15.76 -2.84 -2.21
CA GLN A 10 14.74 -1.91 -1.70
C GLN A 10 14.72 -0.59 -2.48
N SER A 11 15.90 -0.07 -2.84
CA SER A 11 16.05 1.14 -3.66
C SER A 11 15.42 0.97 -5.04
N ILE A 12 15.66 -0.17 -5.69
CA ILE A 12 15.09 -0.51 -7.01
C ILE A 12 13.57 -0.49 -6.96
N VAL A 13 12.97 -1.13 -5.94
CA VAL A 13 11.51 -1.17 -5.78
C VAL A 13 10.92 0.22 -5.53
N HIS A 14 11.53 1.03 -4.64
CA HIS A 14 11.04 2.37 -4.36
C HIS A 14 11.15 3.32 -5.55
N LEU A 15 12.26 3.28 -6.30
CA LEU A 15 12.41 4.07 -7.52
C LEU A 15 11.36 3.68 -8.56
N TYR A 16 11.12 2.39 -8.73
CA TYR A 16 10.07 1.91 -9.63
C TYR A 16 8.68 2.42 -9.21
N GLN A 17 8.30 2.28 -7.94
CA GLN A 17 7.02 2.77 -7.41
C GLN A 17 6.87 4.29 -7.54
N TRP A 18 7.94 5.04 -7.27
CA TRP A 18 7.96 6.48 -7.49
C TRP A 18 7.71 6.82 -8.97
N SER A 19 8.32 6.08 -9.90
CA SER A 19 8.12 6.31 -11.35
C SER A 19 6.70 6.06 -11.84
N LEU A 20 5.93 5.21 -11.14
CA LEU A 20 4.53 4.96 -11.44
C LEU A 20 3.60 6.09 -10.97
N THR A 21 4.02 6.86 -9.97
CA THR A 21 3.17 7.85 -9.28
C THR A 21 3.60 9.29 -9.54
N SER A 22 4.84 9.50 -9.98
CA SER A 22 5.40 10.80 -10.30
C SER A 22 5.14 11.16 -11.77
N SER A 23 4.72 12.41 -12.00
CA SER A 23 4.73 13.01 -13.35
C SER A 23 6.14 13.43 -13.79
N GLU A 24 7.10 13.45 -12.86
CA GLU A 24 8.49 13.84 -13.11
C GLU A 24 9.31 12.62 -13.53
N ALA A 25 10.11 12.77 -14.59
CA ALA A 25 10.99 11.71 -15.09
C ALA A 25 12.34 11.67 -14.37
N GLU A 26 12.67 12.71 -13.58
CA GLU A 26 13.97 12.93 -12.98
C GLU A 26 13.89 12.94 -11.45
N PHE A 27 14.90 12.39 -10.80
CA PHE A 27 15.05 12.38 -9.35
C PHE A 27 16.49 12.67 -8.92
N ASP A 28 16.70 12.96 -7.64
CA ASP A 28 18.01 13.24 -7.05
C ASP A 28 18.36 12.27 -5.90
N GLU A 29 19.58 12.40 -5.37
CA GLU A 29 20.04 11.58 -4.23
C GLU A 29 19.26 11.87 -2.94
N LYS A 30 18.67 13.08 -2.80
CA LYS A 30 17.90 13.43 -1.60
C LYS A 30 16.61 12.63 -1.52
N LEU A 31 15.94 12.41 -2.66
CA LEU A 31 14.76 11.57 -2.74
C LEU A 31 15.05 10.17 -2.18
N ILE A 32 16.13 9.54 -2.61
CA ILE A 32 16.45 8.17 -2.20
C ILE A 32 16.93 8.08 -0.76
N SER A 33 17.76 9.04 -0.32
CA SER A 33 18.14 9.16 1.09
C SER A 33 16.90 9.28 1.98
N PHE A 34 15.88 10.03 1.54
CA PHE A 34 14.60 10.15 2.22
C PHE A 34 13.76 8.86 2.18
N LEU A 35 13.60 8.24 1.00
CA LEU A 35 12.79 7.03 0.81
C LEU A 35 13.30 5.84 1.63
N LEU A 36 14.61 5.77 1.86
CA LEU A 36 15.25 4.64 2.53
C LEU A 36 15.68 4.96 3.98
N ASP A 37 15.52 6.21 4.42
CA ASP A 37 16.02 6.71 5.70
C ASP A 37 17.51 6.36 5.92
N ILE A 38 18.34 6.68 4.94
CA ILE A 38 19.78 6.37 4.94
C ILE A 38 20.64 7.63 4.84
N GLY A 39 21.80 7.59 5.48
CA GLY A 39 22.79 8.66 5.42
C GLY A 39 23.44 8.81 4.03
N PRO A 40 24.05 9.97 3.75
CA PRO A 40 24.56 10.33 2.41
C PRO A 40 25.65 9.37 1.90
N GLY A 41 26.49 8.83 2.78
CA GLY A 41 27.52 7.86 2.38
C GLY A 41 26.95 6.54 1.86
N MET A 42 25.84 6.07 2.43
CA MET A 42 25.17 4.85 1.96
C MET A 42 24.39 5.14 0.67
N CYS A 43 23.75 6.31 0.59
CA CYS A 43 23.07 6.76 -0.62
C CYS A 43 24.01 6.79 -1.83
N SER A 44 25.20 7.40 -1.67
CA SER A 44 26.20 7.47 -2.74
C SER A 44 26.67 6.07 -3.21
N GLN A 45 26.82 5.11 -2.30
CA GLN A 45 27.17 3.72 -2.66
C GLN A 45 26.05 3.04 -3.46
N ILE A 46 24.80 3.25 -3.07
CA ILE A 46 23.64 2.72 -3.79
C ILE A 46 23.57 3.32 -5.20
N PHE A 47 23.72 4.64 -5.35
CA PHE A 47 23.72 5.29 -6.66
C PHE A 47 24.87 4.79 -7.54
N SER A 48 26.06 4.61 -6.95
CA SER A 48 27.21 4.04 -7.66
C SER A 48 26.88 2.65 -8.21
N ALA A 49 26.27 1.78 -7.39
CA ALA A 49 25.85 0.44 -7.81
C ALA A 49 24.78 0.50 -8.92
N LEU A 50 23.75 1.34 -8.75
CA LEU A 50 22.68 1.49 -9.74
C LEU A 50 23.18 2.08 -11.07
N LEU A 51 24.17 2.97 -11.05
CA LEU A 51 24.82 3.51 -12.24
C LEU A 51 25.69 2.46 -12.93
N GLU A 52 26.48 1.71 -12.16
CA GLU A 52 27.34 0.62 -12.66
C GLU A 52 26.51 -0.44 -13.40
N ASP A 53 25.36 -0.82 -12.82
CA ASP A 53 24.41 -1.76 -13.41
C ASP A 53 23.49 -1.14 -14.47
N LYS A 54 23.68 0.16 -14.80
CA LYS A 54 22.87 0.90 -15.79
C LYS A 54 21.38 0.91 -15.49
N MET A 55 21.01 0.79 -14.22
CA MET A 55 19.64 0.87 -13.74
C MET A 55 19.13 2.31 -13.71
N ILE A 56 20.03 3.25 -13.45
CA ILE A 56 19.76 4.68 -13.53
C ILE A 56 20.76 5.33 -14.50
N GLN A 57 20.39 6.48 -15.04
CA GLN A 57 21.26 7.29 -15.89
C GLN A 57 21.30 8.71 -15.38
N GLN A 58 22.49 9.26 -15.17
CA GLN A 58 22.66 10.67 -14.84
C GLN A 58 22.34 11.53 -16.07
N VAL A 59 21.51 12.56 -15.89
CA VAL A 59 21.08 13.48 -16.97
C VAL A 59 21.46 14.94 -16.70
N SER A 60 21.74 15.31 -15.45
CA SER A 60 22.25 16.63 -15.07
C SER A 60 23.37 16.52 -14.02
N TYR A 61 24.26 17.51 -14.01
CA TYR A 61 25.36 17.64 -13.04
C TYR A 61 25.07 18.69 -11.96
N GLU A 62 24.27 19.74 -12.26
CA GLU A 62 23.96 20.83 -11.32
C GLU A 62 22.52 21.39 -11.53
N PRO A 63 21.53 20.99 -10.72
CA PRO A 63 21.62 19.95 -9.70
C PRO A 63 21.83 18.57 -10.34
N MET A 64 22.47 17.67 -9.59
CA MET A 64 22.69 16.30 -10.05
C MET A 64 21.35 15.56 -10.10
N SER A 65 20.93 15.13 -11.28
CA SER A 65 19.65 14.43 -11.50
C SER A 65 19.83 13.18 -12.34
N TYR A 66 18.92 12.24 -12.12
CA TYR A 66 18.95 10.91 -12.67
C TYR A 66 17.59 10.52 -13.24
N VAL A 67 17.60 9.66 -14.26
CA VAL A 67 16.40 9.03 -14.82
C VAL A 67 16.48 7.53 -14.65
N ILE A 68 15.32 6.90 -14.52
CA ILE A 68 15.18 5.45 -14.45
C ILE A 68 15.31 4.85 -15.84
N THR A 69 16.07 3.77 -15.98
CA THR A 69 16.20 3.05 -17.25
C THR A 69 15.24 1.85 -17.30
N ARG A 70 15.06 1.27 -18.49
CA ARG A 70 14.33 0.00 -18.64
C ARG A 70 14.96 -1.15 -17.84
N THR A 71 16.25 -1.09 -17.57
CA THR A 71 16.96 -2.11 -16.78
C THR A 71 16.44 -2.14 -15.34
N LEU A 72 16.25 -0.97 -14.72
CA LEU A 72 15.69 -0.89 -13.37
C LEU A 72 14.25 -1.36 -13.33
N ILE A 73 13.43 -0.96 -14.31
CA ILE A 73 12.03 -1.40 -14.40
C ILE A 73 11.96 -2.92 -14.41
N ARG A 74 12.73 -3.56 -15.30
CA ARG A 74 12.78 -5.02 -15.39
C ARG A 74 13.29 -5.66 -14.09
N ALA A 75 14.34 -5.12 -13.49
CA ALA A 75 14.86 -5.63 -12.23
C ALA A 75 13.83 -5.51 -11.09
N ALA A 76 13.07 -4.42 -11.06
CA ALA A 76 11.99 -4.22 -10.09
C ALA A 76 10.84 -5.21 -10.30
N GLU A 77 10.43 -5.44 -11.55
CA GLU A 77 9.43 -6.45 -11.89
C GLU A 77 9.88 -7.86 -11.48
N GLU A 78 11.13 -8.24 -11.78
CA GLU A 78 11.70 -9.53 -11.39
C GLU A 78 11.79 -9.69 -9.86
N ILE A 79 12.16 -8.62 -9.12
CA ILE A 79 12.17 -8.63 -7.65
C ILE A 79 10.75 -8.79 -7.11
N LEU A 80 9.79 -8.02 -7.62
CA LEU A 80 8.39 -8.08 -7.18
C LEU A 80 7.76 -9.44 -7.51
N GLU A 81 8.05 -10.02 -8.67
CA GLU A 81 7.58 -11.35 -9.05
C GLU A 81 8.22 -12.45 -8.18
N ALA A 82 9.51 -12.36 -7.89
CA ALA A 82 10.19 -13.28 -6.98
C ALA A 82 9.64 -13.16 -5.56
N GLU A 83 9.42 -11.95 -5.06
CA GLU A 83 8.75 -11.71 -3.78
C GLU A 83 7.32 -12.28 -3.79
N LEU A 84 6.57 -12.13 -4.88
CA LEU A 84 5.24 -12.71 -5.04
C LEU A 84 5.28 -14.26 -5.03
N ALA A 85 6.28 -14.84 -5.70
CA ALA A 85 6.48 -16.29 -5.77
C ALA A 85 6.89 -16.87 -4.40
N GLU A 86 7.79 -16.21 -3.68
CA GLU A 86 8.14 -16.54 -2.29
C GLU A 86 6.96 -16.31 -1.34
N SER A 87 6.13 -15.30 -1.61
CA SER A 87 4.94 -14.97 -0.82
C SER A 87 3.82 -16.03 -0.93
N LYS A 88 3.78 -16.80 -2.01
CA LYS A 88 2.91 -18.00 -2.10
C LYS A 88 3.30 -19.08 -1.06
N MET A 89 4.52 -19.04 -0.51
CA MET A 89 4.98 -19.88 0.60
C MET A 89 4.98 -19.15 1.96
N ALA A 90 4.74 -17.83 1.99
CA ALA A 90 4.74 -17.02 3.21
C ALA A 90 3.41 -17.09 3.98
N PRO A 91 3.43 -16.89 5.31
CA PRO A 91 2.23 -16.70 6.12
C PRO A 91 1.39 -15.53 5.59
N ALA A 92 0.06 -15.63 5.69
CA ALA A 92 -0.90 -14.76 5.01
C ALA A 92 -0.73 -13.25 5.26
N SER A 93 0.01 -12.83 6.31
CA SER A 93 0.22 -11.42 6.66
C SER A 93 1.05 -10.63 5.64
N ASP A 94 1.99 -11.29 4.93
CA ASP A 94 2.96 -10.61 4.05
C ASP A 94 2.65 -10.80 2.55
N ARG A 95 1.42 -11.18 2.23
CA ARG A 95 1.00 -11.40 0.85
C ARG A 95 0.71 -10.08 0.13
N ILE A 96 1.49 -9.83 -0.92
CA ILE A 96 1.19 -8.85 -1.97
C ILE A 96 0.15 -9.51 -2.88
N VAL A 97 -1.00 -8.84 -3.08
CA VAL A 97 -2.12 -9.44 -3.80
C VAL A 97 -2.50 -8.59 -4.99
N THR A 98 -2.50 -9.19 -6.18
CA THR A 98 -2.98 -8.58 -7.43
C THR A 98 -4.50 -8.46 -7.38
N LEU A 99 -5.01 -7.24 -7.49
CA LEU A 99 -6.42 -6.93 -7.23
C LEU A 99 -7.34 -7.15 -8.45
N ASP A 100 -6.80 -7.66 -9.56
CA ASP A 100 -7.51 -7.82 -10.83
C ASP A 100 -8.20 -9.19 -11.02
N ASP A 101 -7.73 -10.23 -10.33
CA ASP A 101 -8.23 -11.61 -10.50
C ASP A 101 -9.65 -11.82 -9.94
N ASN A 102 -10.14 -10.91 -9.07
CA ASN A 102 -11.44 -11.02 -8.41
C ASN A 102 -12.25 -9.71 -8.41
N LYS A 103 -12.31 -9.05 -9.58
CA LYS A 103 -12.96 -7.75 -9.78
C LYS A 103 -14.41 -7.66 -9.25
N PRO A 104 -15.29 -8.67 -9.41
CA PRO A 104 -16.65 -8.58 -8.87
C PRO A 104 -16.71 -8.58 -7.34
N ALA A 105 -15.89 -9.40 -6.67
CA ALA A 105 -15.85 -9.40 -5.20
C ALA A 105 -15.21 -8.12 -4.66
N ARG A 106 -14.17 -7.61 -5.34
CA ARG A 106 -13.57 -6.31 -5.04
C ARG A 106 -14.60 -5.20 -5.09
N GLN A 107 -15.40 -5.12 -6.16
CA GLN A 107 -16.46 -4.11 -6.29
C GLN A 107 -17.51 -4.20 -5.18
N LYS A 108 -17.90 -5.42 -4.78
CA LYS A 108 -18.81 -5.64 -3.65
C LYS A 108 -18.22 -5.16 -2.33
N ALA A 109 -16.95 -5.48 -2.05
CA ALA A 109 -16.25 -5.03 -0.85
C ALA A 109 -16.14 -3.49 -0.82
N VAL A 110 -15.72 -2.87 -1.93
CA VAL A 110 -15.63 -1.40 -2.08
C VAL A 110 -16.98 -0.74 -1.82
N ALA A 111 -18.06 -1.23 -2.45
CA ALA A 111 -19.40 -0.67 -2.24
C ALA A 111 -19.85 -0.78 -0.78
N ALA A 112 -19.67 -1.95 -0.16
CA ALA A 112 -20.04 -2.16 1.23
C ALA A 112 -19.25 -1.26 2.20
N ILE A 113 -17.95 -1.09 1.99
CA ILE A 113 -17.11 -0.19 2.82
C ILE A 113 -17.56 1.26 2.65
N GLN A 114 -17.86 1.68 1.41
CA GLN A 114 -18.33 3.03 1.13
C GLN A 114 -19.66 3.34 1.82
N GLU A 115 -20.59 2.38 1.87
CA GLU A 115 -21.84 2.50 2.63
C GLU A 115 -21.58 2.67 4.13
N VAL A 116 -20.65 1.91 4.72
CA VAL A 116 -20.28 2.06 6.13
C VAL A 116 -19.73 3.46 6.42
N ILE A 117 -18.83 3.97 5.58
CA ILE A 117 -18.24 5.31 5.75
C ILE A 117 -19.34 6.38 5.68
N ALA A 118 -20.21 6.31 4.68
CA ALA A 118 -21.30 7.27 4.51
C ALA A 118 -22.28 7.24 5.70
N GLU A 119 -22.58 6.07 6.25
CA GLU A 119 -23.41 5.95 7.46
C GLU A 119 -22.69 6.48 8.71
N ALA A 120 -21.42 6.14 8.89
CA ALA A 120 -20.61 6.57 10.02
C ALA A 120 -20.42 8.10 10.08
N GLU A 121 -20.39 8.79 8.94
CA GLU A 121 -20.30 10.25 8.86
C GLU A 121 -21.54 10.97 9.43
N LYS A 122 -22.73 10.39 9.26
CA LYS A 122 -24.00 10.96 9.76
C LYS A 122 -24.51 10.32 11.06
N SER A 123 -23.96 9.18 11.48
CA SER A 123 -24.40 8.46 12.68
C SER A 123 -23.89 9.11 13.96
N ASN A 124 -24.82 9.55 14.82
CA ASN A 124 -24.51 10.02 16.17
C ASN A 124 -24.00 8.88 17.07
N GLU A 125 -24.52 7.67 16.89
CA GLU A 125 -24.13 6.48 17.66
C GLU A 125 -22.67 6.10 17.38
N PHE A 126 -22.23 6.19 16.12
CA PHE A 126 -20.82 6.04 15.78
C PHE A 126 -19.96 7.12 16.45
N GLY A 127 -20.44 8.37 16.48
CA GLY A 127 -19.75 9.46 17.17
C GLY A 127 -19.56 9.21 18.68
N GLN A 128 -20.52 8.54 19.33
CA GLN A 128 -20.46 8.20 20.76
C GLN A 128 -19.50 7.05 21.10
N LEU A 129 -18.96 6.33 20.10
CA LEU A 129 -17.93 5.31 20.32
C LEU A 129 -16.61 5.89 20.85
N PHE A 130 -16.38 7.17 20.59
CA PHE A 130 -15.11 7.86 20.83
C PHE A 130 -15.30 8.91 21.90
N ALA A 131 -14.40 8.91 22.90
CA ALA A 131 -14.40 9.94 23.92
C ALA A 131 -13.90 11.28 23.35
N ASP A 132 -12.92 11.22 22.44
CA ASP A 132 -12.41 12.37 21.70
C ASP A 132 -12.99 12.41 20.27
N PRO A 133 -13.66 13.51 19.87
CA PRO A 133 -14.10 13.71 18.48
C PRO A 133 -12.98 13.56 17.43
N ASN A 134 -11.72 13.80 17.78
CA ASN A 134 -10.61 13.62 16.85
C ASN A 134 -10.35 12.15 16.52
N GLU A 135 -10.54 11.22 17.46
CA GLU A 135 -10.39 9.78 17.19
C GLU A 135 -11.38 9.32 16.12
N ARG A 136 -12.61 9.84 16.15
CA ARG A 136 -13.62 9.59 15.11
C ARG A 136 -13.12 10.01 13.73
N ILE A 137 -12.51 11.20 13.64
CA ILE A 137 -11.97 11.74 12.37
C ILE A 137 -10.83 10.85 11.88
N VAL A 138 -9.93 10.43 12.77
CA VAL A 138 -8.82 9.54 12.43
C VAL A 138 -9.33 8.21 11.88
N VAL A 139 -10.28 7.55 12.56
CA VAL A 139 -10.83 6.27 12.09
C VAL A 139 -11.51 6.41 10.72
N LEU A 140 -12.29 7.47 10.51
CA LEU A 140 -12.90 7.72 9.20
C LEU A 140 -11.86 8.00 8.11
N SER A 141 -10.80 8.73 8.42
CA SER A 141 -9.71 9.03 7.49
C SER A 141 -8.94 7.76 7.10
N GLU A 142 -8.65 6.89 8.07
CA GLU A 142 -8.01 5.59 7.84
C GLU A 142 -8.86 4.69 6.95
N MET A 143 -10.17 4.60 7.22
CA MET A 143 -11.08 3.80 6.39
C MET A 143 -11.19 4.34 4.96
N LYS A 144 -11.23 5.67 4.78
CA LYS A 144 -11.21 6.31 3.45
C LYS A 144 -9.91 6.04 2.70
N SER A 145 -8.78 6.09 3.39
CA SER A 145 -7.47 5.80 2.82
C SER A 145 -7.39 4.33 2.40
N GLY A 146 -7.82 3.41 3.25
CA GLY A 146 -7.93 1.99 2.90
C GLY A 146 -8.86 1.74 1.72
N LEU A 147 -9.99 2.44 1.64
CA LEU A 147 -10.91 2.35 0.50
C LEU A 147 -10.26 2.81 -0.81
N ALA A 148 -9.47 3.89 -0.79
CA ALA A 148 -8.74 4.38 -1.96
C ALA A 148 -7.72 3.34 -2.45
N ILE A 149 -6.97 2.73 -1.53
CA ILE A 149 -6.05 1.61 -1.83
C ILE A 149 -6.80 0.45 -2.49
N LEU A 150 -7.94 0.05 -1.93
CA LEU A 150 -8.80 -0.98 -2.53
C LEU A 150 -9.39 -0.60 -3.89
N ARG A 151 -9.52 0.69 -4.23
CA ARG A 151 -10.13 1.14 -5.49
C ARG A 151 -9.13 1.37 -6.61
N ASP A 152 -8.03 2.01 -6.29
CA ASP A 152 -7.18 2.66 -7.29
C ASP A 152 -5.82 1.96 -7.45
N GLU A 153 -5.40 1.15 -6.47
CA GLU A 153 -4.18 0.36 -6.61
C GLU A 153 -4.46 -0.93 -7.39
N ALA A 154 -3.51 -1.33 -8.24
CA ALA A 154 -3.51 -2.64 -8.92
C ALA A 154 -3.08 -3.76 -7.96
N VAL A 155 -2.38 -3.39 -6.89
CA VAL A 155 -1.76 -4.29 -5.93
C VAL A 155 -1.87 -3.68 -4.54
N ALA A 156 -2.46 -4.40 -3.59
CA ALA A 156 -2.48 -3.97 -2.20
C ALA A 156 -1.91 -5.07 -1.30
N ARG A 157 -1.17 -4.67 -0.27
CA ARG A 157 -0.69 -5.60 0.76
C ARG A 157 -1.86 -5.99 1.67
N TYR A 158 -2.01 -7.28 1.95
CA TYR A 158 -3.07 -7.77 2.84
C TYR A 158 -3.03 -7.11 4.23
N SER A 159 -1.84 -6.91 4.79
CA SER A 159 -1.63 -6.21 6.06
C SER A 159 -2.18 -4.78 6.04
N THR A 160 -2.01 -4.07 4.92
CA THR A 160 -2.56 -2.72 4.73
C THR A 160 -4.09 -2.75 4.74
N ILE A 161 -4.71 -3.65 3.96
CA ILE A 161 -6.17 -3.81 3.95
C ILE A 161 -6.69 -4.16 5.35
N LYS A 162 -5.99 -5.05 6.05
CA LYS A 162 -6.36 -5.46 7.41
C LYS A 162 -6.32 -4.29 8.39
N ASN A 163 -5.19 -3.58 8.44
CA ASN A 163 -4.94 -2.54 9.44
C ASN A 163 -5.85 -1.31 9.22
N PHE A 164 -6.04 -0.88 7.96
CA PHE A 164 -6.79 0.34 7.66
C PHE A 164 -8.30 0.11 7.55
N ILE A 165 -8.74 -1.13 7.27
CA ILE A 165 -10.17 -1.42 7.00
C ILE A 165 -10.69 -2.50 7.92
N ALA A 166 -10.15 -3.72 7.83
CA ALA A 166 -10.76 -4.88 8.50
C ALA A 166 -10.84 -4.69 10.02
N ASP A 167 -9.77 -4.21 10.64
CA ASP A 167 -9.73 -3.98 12.10
C ASP A 167 -10.70 -2.86 12.52
N ARG A 168 -10.86 -1.82 11.70
CA ARG A 168 -11.81 -0.72 11.95
C ARG A 168 -13.26 -1.18 11.81
N LEU A 169 -13.58 -1.93 10.76
CA LEU A 169 -14.91 -2.51 10.58
C LEU A 169 -15.24 -3.48 11.72
N ALA A 170 -14.31 -4.33 12.13
CA ALA A 170 -14.48 -5.28 13.22
C ALA A 170 -14.74 -4.55 14.55
N MET A 171 -13.98 -3.49 14.83
CA MET A 171 -14.22 -2.62 15.98
C MET A 171 -15.65 -2.05 15.95
N ILE A 172 -16.09 -1.47 14.84
CA ILE A 172 -17.43 -0.86 14.71
C ILE A 172 -18.52 -1.92 14.92
N ALA A 173 -18.43 -3.05 14.23
CA ALA A 173 -19.39 -4.15 14.32
C ALA A 173 -19.47 -4.74 15.74
N SER A 174 -18.35 -4.75 16.47
CA SER A 174 -18.30 -5.27 17.85
C SER A 174 -18.85 -4.30 18.89
N LYS A 175 -18.61 -3.00 18.74
CA LYS A 175 -18.97 -2.00 19.76
C LYS A 175 -20.41 -1.52 19.66
N ILE A 176 -20.98 -1.47 18.46
CA ILE A 176 -22.37 -1.03 18.22
C ILE A 176 -23.09 -2.00 17.27
N PRO A 177 -23.23 -3.29 17.65
CA PRO A 177 -23.70 -4.34 16.74
C PRO A 177 -25.12 -4.11 16.20
N ASP A 178 -25.98 -3.45 16.98
CA ASP A 178 -27.39 -3.21 16.64
C ASP A 178 -27.62 -1.89 15.90
N ALA A 179 -26.63 -0.99 15.89
CA ALA A 179 -26.70 0.26 15.14
C ALA A 179 -26.62 -0.03 13.63
N VAL A 180 -27.25 0.82 12.81
CA VAL A 180 -27.24 0.67 11.34
C VAL A 180 -25.81 0.54 10.81
N VAL A 181 -24.90 1.38 11.31
CA VAL A 181 -23.48 1.36 10.95
C VAL A 181 -22.78 0.05 11.37
N GLY A 182 -23.15 -0.56 12.50
CA GLY A 182 -22.59 -1.84 12.96
C GLY A 182 -23.04 -3.01 12.09
N VAL A 183 -24.32 -3.01 11.71
CA VAL A 183 -24.88 -4.00 10.76
C VAL A 183 -24.20 -3.88 9.39
N LEU A 184 -24.02 -2.65 8.89
CA LEU A 184 -23.29 -2.41 7.64
C LEU A 184 -21.82 -2.83 7.76
N ALA A 185 -21.16 -2.54 8.89
CA ALA A 185 -19.77 -2.92 9.11
C ALA A 185 -19.59 -4.45 9.04
N LYS A 186 -20.51 -5.21 9.62
CA LYS A 186 -20.52 -6.68 9.51
C LYS A 186 -20.63 -7.15 8.06
N LYS A 187 -21.57 -6.58 7.28
CA LYS A 187 -21.72 -6.90 5.85
C LYS A 187 -20.45 -6.56 5.05
N ALA A 188 -19.80 -5.44 5.39
CA ALA A 188 -18.55 -5.05 4.75
C ALA A 188 -17.40 -6.01 5.07
N ILE A 189 -17.32 -6.53 6.31
CA ILE A 189 -16.36 -7.59 6.67
C ILE A 189 -16.61 -8.85 5.84
N ASP A 190 -17.85 -9.31 5.75
CA ASP A 190 -18.20 -10.51 4.98
C ASP A 190 -17.80 -10.36 3.50
N ALA A 191 -18.07 -9.19 2.90
CA ALA A 191 -17.71 -8.89 1.52
C ALA A 191 -16.18 -8.82 1.34
N LEU A 192 -15.47 -8.21 2.30
CA LEU A 192 -14.02 -8.10 2.30
C LEU A 192 -13.35 -9.48 2.44
N GLU A 193 -13.85 -10.33 3.33
CA GLU A 193 -13.36 -11.71 3.47
C GLU A 193 -13.60 -12.54 2.21
N ALA A 194 -14.77 -12.41 1.58
CA ALA A 194 -15.06 -13.11 0.34
C ALA A 194 -14.11 -12.68 -0.79
N PHE A 195 -13.82 -11.38 -0.86
CA PHE A 195 -12.81 -10.84 -1.76
C PHE A 195 -11.43 -11.44 -1.48
N ILE A 196 -10.95 -11.36 -0.24
CA ILE A 196 -9.64 -11.89 0.19
C ILE A 196 -9.53 -13.40 -0.09
N LYS A 197 -10.55 -14.20 0.26
CA LYS A 197 -10.57 -15.64 0.01
C LYS A 197 -10.41 -15.95 -1.47
N GLY A 198 -11.10 -15.20 -2.33
CA GLY A 198 -11.01 -15.38 -3.78
C GLY A 198 -9.68 -14.92 -4.40
N LEU A 199 -8.81 -14.26 -3.65
CA LEU A 199 -7.43 -13.98 -4.10
C LEU A 199 -6.48 -15.15 -3.87
N PHE A 200 -6.89 -16.14 -3.05
CA PHE A 200 -6.07 -17.29 -2.68
C PHE A 200 -6.62 -18.63 -3.20
N SER A 201 -7.74 -18.60 -3.93
CA SER A 201 -8.39 -19.75 -4.56
C SER A 201 -7.95 -19.91 -6.00
#